data_AF-A0A2P2Q528-F1
#
_entry.id   AF-A0A2P2Q528-F1
#
_cell.length_a   1.000
_cell.length_b   1.000
_cell.length_c   1.000
_cell.angle_alpha   90.00
_cell.angle_beta   90.00
_cell.angle_gamma   90.00
#
_symmetry.space_group_name_H-M   'P 1'
#
loop_
_entity.id
_entity.type
_entity.pdbx_description
1 polymer ?
#
loop_
_entity_poly.entity_id
_entity_poly.type
_entity_poly.pdbx_seq_one_letter_code
_entity_poly.pdbx_strand_id
1 'polypeptide(L)'
;MSSAPHPPVLLILTIVTLLCCAVSSVSGWRPWPHLKPNSSDLLYAGSKKFEGSSEFVHLRYHMGPVLTENITVYTIWYGPWEKSQKKIIREFISSISAHDAKRPSISGWWKTVQLYTDQTGSNISRTVRLGEEKNDRLYSHGKSLTRLSIQSVIKSAVTARTKPLPINPKGGLYLLLTSADVYVQDFCGQVCGFHYFTFPSIVGYTLPYAWVGNSAKQCPGVCAYPFAVPVYMPGRKPLKSPNGDVGVDGMISVIGHEFAELATNPLVNAWYAGRDPSFPVEIADLCEGIYGTGGGGSYTGQLMEDHVGATYNMNGIRRRYLVQWVWNHVVSYCTGPNALDQ
;
A
#
# COMPACT_ATOMS: atom_id res chain seq x y z
N MET A 1 12.14 -37.43 -59.55
CA MET A 1 12.15 -37.49 -58.07
C MET A 1 11.64 -36.14 -57.58
N SER A 2 10.38 -36.09 -57.13
CA SER A 2 9.70 -34.86 -56.68
C SER A 2 10.25 -34.37 -55.34
N SER A 3 10.53 -33.08 -55.24
CA SER A 3 10.74 -32.38 -53.97
C SER A 3 9.39 -31.85 -53.44
N ALA A 4 9.03 -32.22 -52.22
CA ALA A 4 7.87 -31.69 -51.50
C ALA A 4 8.24 -30.36 -50.80
N PRO A 5 7.31 -29.40 -50.65
CA PRO A 5 7.57 -28.16 -49.94
C PRO A 5 7.40 -28.36 -48.42
N HIS A 6 8.34 -27.83 -47.64
CA HIS A 6 8.23 -27.74 -46.18
C HIS A 6 7.17 -26.69 -45.77
N PRO A 7 6.41 -26.90 -44.68
CA PRO A 7 5.44 -25.91 -44.20
C PRO A 7 6.16 -24.72 -43.53
N PRO A 8 5.55 -23.52 -43.49
CA PRO A 8 6.20 -22.34 -42.97
C PRO A 8 6.23 -22.37 -41.44
N VAL A 9 7.44 -22.52 -40.89
CA VAL A 9 7.77 -22.44 -39.44
C VAL A 9 7.26 -21.14 -38.78
N LEU A 10 6.97 -20.10 -39.57
CA LEU A 10 6.48 -18.80 -39.12
C LEU A 10 5.04 -18.83 -38.56
N LEU A 11 4.19 -19.77 -39.01
CA LEU A 11 2.80 -19.86 -38.55
C LEU A 11 2.67 -20.54 -37.18
N ILE A 12 3.61 -21.44 -36.85
CA ILE A 12 3.62 -22.14 -35.56
C ILE A 12 4.14 -21.21 -34.45
N LEU A 13 5.12 -20.36 -34.74
CA LEU A 13 5.62 -19.38 -33.76
C LEU A 13 4.59 -18.30 -33.38
N THR A 14 3.70 -17.93 -34.31
CA THR A 14 2.66 -16.91 -34.07
C THR A 14 1.49 -17.44 -33.23
N ILE A 15 1.15 -18.73 -33.34
CA ILE A 15 0.12 -19.36 -32.50
C ILE A 15 0.64 -19.60 -31.07
N VAL A 16 1.91 -19.98 -30.91
CA VAL A 16 2.52 -20.19 -29.58
C VAL A 16 2.70 -18.87 -28.82
N THR A 17 2.99 -17.76 -29.51
CA THR A 17 3.09 -16.44 -28.86
C THR A 17 1.72 -15.87 -28.46
N LEU A 18 0.64 -16.15 -29.19
CA LEU A 18 -0.72 -15.75 -28.76
C LEU A 18 -1.23 -16.54 -27.55
N LEU A 19 -0.84 -17.82 -27.39
CA LEU A 19 -1.25 -18.61 -26.22
C LEU A 19 -0.53 -18.22 -24.92
N CYS A 20 0.68 -17.64 -25.00
CA CYS A 20 1.43 -17.18 -23.83
C CYS A 20 1.09 -15.75 -23.37
N CYS A 21 0.26 -15.01 -24.11
CA CYS A 21 -0.19 -13.66 -23.74
C CYS A 21 -1.56 -13.64 -23.03
N ALA A 22 -2.13 -14.80 -22.67
CA ALA A 22 -3.20 -14.85 -21.68
C ALA A 22 -2.59 -14.56 -20.30
N VAL A 23 -2.35 -13.28 -20.02
CA VAL A 23 -1.96 -12.79 -18.71
C VAL A 23 -3.15 -13.04 -17.80
N SER A 24 -3.11 -14.14 -17.06
CA SER A 24 -4.01 -14.38 -15.94
C SER A 24 -3.87 -13.17 -15.01
N SER A 25 -4.95 -12.42 -14.84
CA SER A 25 -5.04 -11.34 -13.86
C SER A 25 -4.64 -11.90 -12.49
N VAL A 26 -3.52 -11.41 -11.95
CA VAL A 26 -3.04 -11.75 -10.60
C VAL A 26 -4.11 -11.30 -9.62
N SER A 27 -4.79 -12.27 -9.02
CA SER A 27 -5.80 -12.06 -8.01
C SER A 27 -5.08 -12.10 -6.66
N GLY A 28 -5.00 -10.98 -5.95
CA GLY A 28 -4.67 -11.00 -4.53
C GLY A 28 -5.75 -11.81 -3.81
N TRP A 29 -5.34 -12.79 -3.01
CA TRP A 29 -6.28 -13.65 -2.28
C TRP A 29 -6.93 -12.81 -1.16
N ARG A 30 -8.09 -12.21 -1.45
CA ARG A 30 -8.98 -11.68 -0.41
C ARG A 30 -9.87 -12.84 0.09
N PRO A 31 -10.14 -12.94 1.40
CA PRO A 31 -11.05 -13.95 1.96
C PRO A 31 -12.53 -13.76 1.57
N TRP A 32 -12.85 -12.79 0.71
CA TRP A 32 -14.23 -12.49 0.30
C TRP A 32 -14.36 -12.60 -1.22
N PRO A 33 -14.50 -13.83 -1.77
CA PRO A 33 -15.02 -13.97 -3.12
C PRO A 33 -16.43 -13.38 -3.17
N HIS A 34 -16.87 -12.96 -4.36
CA HIS A 34 -18.21 -12.46 -4.67
C HIS A 34 -19.32 -13.42 -4.19
N LEU A 35 -19.65 -13.40 -2.90
CA LEU A 35 -20.70 -14.19 -2.30
C LEU A 35 -22.00 -13.41 -2.46
N LYS A 36 -22.93 -13.96 -3.25
CA LYS A 36 -24.36 -13.63 -3.10
C LYS A 36 -24.81 -14.32 -1.80
N PRO A 37 -25.13 -13.59 -0.72
CA PRO A 37 -25.41 -14.23 0.55
C PRO A 37 -26.78 -14.90 0.46
N ASN A 38 -26.79 -16.21 0.60
CA ASN A 38 -28.00 -16.98 0.84
C ASN A 38 -27.71 -17.94 2.01
N SER A 39 -27.46 -17.39 3.20
CA SER A 39 -27.53 -18.14 4.46
C SER A 39 -27.60 -17.19 5.65
N SER A 40 -28.36 -17.60 6.65
CA SER A 40 -28.70 -16.92 7.90
C SER A 40 -27.59 -16.90 8.96
N ASP A 41 -26.32 -16.91 8.56
CA ASP A 41 -25.19 -16.74 9.49
C ASP A 41 -24.93 -15.25 9.74
N LEU A 42 -24.65 -14.87 10.99
CA LEU A 42 -24.26 -13.50 11.33
C LEU A 42 -23.00 -13.12 10.53
N LEU A 43 -23.18 -12.30 9.49
CA LEU A 43 -22.17 -11.86 8.51
C LEU A 43 -21.00 -11.04 9.11
N TYR A 44 -20.97 -10.80 10.42
CA TYR A 44 -19.90 -10.11 11.13
C TYR A 44 -19.40 -10.97 12.28
N ALA A 45 -18.16 -11.47 12.14
CA ALA A 45 -17.49 -12.12 13.24
C ALA A 45 -17.13 -11.08 14.32
N GLY A 46 -17.34 -11.43 15.58
CA GLY A 46 -16.81 -10.65 16.71
C GLY A 46 -15.28 -10.71 16.77
N SER A 47 -14.69 -9.92 17.67
CA SER A 47 -13.24 -9.90 17.95
C SER A 47 -12.65 -11.32 18.01
N LYS A 48 -11.76 -11.64 17.08
CA LYS A 48 -10.97 -12.88 17.13
C LYS A 48 -9.59 -12.53 17.62
N LYS A 49 -9.33 -12.79 18.91
CA LYS A 49 -8.05 -12.50 19.58
C LYS A 49 -6.81 -12.97 18.78
N PHE A 50 -6.95 -14.04 18.00
CA PHE A 50 -5.85 -14.69 17.27
C PHE A 50 -5.82 -14.38 15.77
N GLU A 51 -6.76 -13.59 15.25
CA GLU A 51 -6.77 -13.22 13.84
C GLU A 51 -5.65 -12.20 13.61
N GLY A 52 -4.62 -12.60 12.86
CA GLY A 52 -3.34 -11.90 12.79
C GLY A 52 -2.19 -12.58 13.56
N SER A 53 -2.41 -13.72 14.23
CA SER A 53 -1.36 -14.67 14.65
C SER A 53 -1.41 -15.91 13.77
N SER A 54 -0.26 -16.48 13.43
CA SER A 54 -0.22 -17.75 12.69
C SER A 54 1.14 -18.42 12.82
N GLU A 55 1.14 -19.67 13.29
CA GLU A 55 2.33 -20.54 13.28
C GLU A 55 2.70 -21.00 11.87
N PHE A 56 1.78 -20.85 10.90
CA PHE A 56 1.97 -21.23 9.50
C PHE A 56 2.51 -20.09 8.63
N VAL A 57 2.52 -18.85 9.14
CA VAL A 57 3.10 -17.71 8.43
C VAL A 57 4.60 -17.72 8.66
N HIS A 58 5.32 -18.12 7.61
CA HIS A 58 6.78 -18.08 7.58
C HIS A 58 7.23 -16.93 6.68
N LEU A 59 7.35 -15.74 7.27
CA LEU A 59 7.96 -14.61 6.60
C LEU A 59 9.47 -14.88 6.44
N ARG A 60 9.98 -14.71 5.22
CA ARG A 60 11.37 -15.03 4.87
C ARG A 60 12.02 -13.85 4.17
N TYR A 61 13.32 -13.74 4.36
CA TYR A 61 14.18 -12.87 3.58
C TYR A 61 14.73 -13.63 2.37
N HIS A 62 14.60 -13.01 1.19
CA HIS A 62 14.90 -13.59 -0.12
C HIS A 62 16.08 -12.90 -0.81
N MET A 63 16.97 -12.30 -0.01
CA MET A 63 18.25 -11.72 -0.44
C MET A 63 18.16 -10.44 -1.30
N GLY A 64 16.97 -9.91 -1.53
CA GLY A 64 16.75 -8.59 -2.13
C GLY A 64 17.13 -7.43 -1.21
N PRO A 65 17.39 -6.23 -1.75
CA PRO A 65 17.70 -5.06 -0.93
C PRO A 65 16.51 -4.62 -0.10
N VAL A 66 16.77 -3.87 0.97
CA VAL A 66 15.77 -3.15 1.77
C VAL A 66 16.20 -1.68 1.92
N LEU A 67 15.30 -0.78 2.35
CA LEU A 67 15.63 0.64 2.51
C LEU A 67 16.36 0.95 3.83
N THR A 68 17.67 0.74 3.86
CA THR A 68 18.53 1.00 5.04
C THR A 68 19.05 2.43 5.13
N GLU A 69 19.17 3.12 3.98
CA GLU A 69 19.53 4.56 3.92
C GLU A 69 18.36 5.46 4.33
N ASN A 70 18.62 6.73 4.65
CA ASN A 70 17.57 7.71 4.97
C ASN A 70 16.55 7.82 3.81
N ILE A 71 15.31 7.42 4.09
CA ILE A 71 14.23 7.36 3.11
C ILE A 71 13.75 8.78 2.81
N THR A 72 13.77 9.15 1.54
CA THR A 72 13.31 10.44 1.02
C THR A 72 12.09 10.20 0.14
N VAL A 73 10.94 10.70 0.59
CA VAL A 73 9.67 10.52 -0.10
C VAL A 73 9.48 11.66 -1.10
N TYR A 74 9.52 11.33 -2.39
CA TYR A 74 9.24 12.25 -3.48
C TYR A 74 7.77 12.10 -3.91
N THR A 75 6.94 13.06 -3.51
CA THR A 75 5.49 12.93 -3.75
C THR A 75 5.08 13.53 -5.09
N ILE A 76 4.34 12.75 -5.90
CA ILE A 76 3.75 13.15 -7.17
C ILE A 76 2.25 13.29 -6.98
N TRP A 77 1.75 14.52 -7.00
CA TRP A 77 0.33 14.85 -6.91
C TRP A 77 -0.29 14.85 -8.30
N TYR A 78 -0.92 13.75 -8.69
CA TYR A 78 -1.56 13.58 -10.00
C TYR A 78 -3.04 13.99 -9.94
N GLY A 79 -3.42 14.99 -10.72
CA GLY A 79 -4.72 15.64 -10.71
C GLY A 79 -4.84 16.80 -9.69
N PRO A 80 -6.05 17.35 -9.50
CA PRO A 80 -6.32 18.45 -8.58
C PRO A 80 -6.34 17.94 -7.14
N TRP A 81 -5.58 18.63 -6.30
CA TRP A 81 -5.46 18.33 -4.88
C TRP A 81 -5.57 19.61 -4.07
N GLU A 82 -6.38 19.56 -3.01
CA GLU A 82 -6.53 20.67 -2.08
C GLU A 82 -5.30 20.79 -1.18
N LYS A 83 -5.02 22.03 -0.71
CA LYS A 83 -3.90 22.27 0.20
C LYS A 83 -4.07 21.55 1.55
N SER A 84 -5.31 21.45 2.03
CA SER A 84 -5.73 20.72 3.24
C SER A 84 -5.34 19.25 3.17
N GLN A 85 -5.73 18.58 2.08
CA GLN A 85 -5.46 17.16 1.82
C GLN A 85 -3.95 16.86 1.79
N LYS A 86 -3.18 17.66 1.04
CA LYS A 86 -1.72 17.51 1.01
C LYS A 86 -1.08 17.68 2.37
N LYS A 87 -1.59 18.62 3.18
CA LYS A 87 -1.06 18.88 4.52
C LYS A 87 -1.23 17.66 5.43
N ILE A 88 -2.38 16.98 5.38
CA ILE A 88 -2.62 15.76 6.16
C ILE A 88 -1.57 14.70 5.81
N ILE A 89 -1.39 14.42 4.52
CA ILE A 89 -0.46 13.38 4.03
C ILE A 89 1.00 13.74 4.35
N ARG A 90 1.42 14.99 4.14
CA ARG A 90 2.78 15.45 4.50
C ARG A 90 3.06 15.32 6.00
N GLU A 91 2.09 15.70 6.83
CA GLU A 91 2.22 15.62 8.28
C GLU A 91 2.22 14.14 8.75
N PHE A 92 1.53 13.23 8.05
CA PHE A 92 1.64 11.78 8.29
C PHE A 92 3.05 11.27 7.99
N ILE A 93 3.57 11.54 6.79
CA ILE A 93 4.92 11.12 6.37
C ILE A 93 5.97 11.65 7.36
N SER A 94 5.86 12.92 7.74
CA SER A 94 6.79 13.53 8.71
C SER A 94 6.67 12.95 10.12
N SER A 95 5.51 12.37 10.46
CA SER A 95 5.27 11.76 11.78
C SER A 95 5.97 10.41 11.96
N ILE A 96 6.42 9.77 10.87
CA ILE A 96 7.16 8.49 10.92
C ILE A 96 8.48 8.65 11.68
N SER A 97 9.18 9.77 11.49
CA SER A 97 10.44 10.06 12.21
C SER A 97 10.27 10.95 13.45
N ALA A 98 9.03 11.24 13.86
CA ALA A 98 8.77 12.07 15.02
C ALA A 98 8.86 11.25 16.33
N HIS A 99 10.07 11.08 16.84
CA HIS A 99 10.34 10.24 18.03
C HIS A 99 9.67 10.74 19.31
N ASP A 100 9.50 12.06 19.44
CA ASP A 100 8.90 12.71 20.62
C ASP A 100 7.37 12.84 20.53
N ALA A 101 6.76 12.29 19.47
CA ALA A 101 5.31 12.30 19.33
C ALA A 101 4.64 11.51 20.47
N LYS A 102 3.48 12.01 20.93
CA LYS A 102 2.70 11.39 22.00
C LYS A 102 2.39 9.92 21.68
N ARG A 103 2.67 9.01 22.62
CA ARG A 103 2.34 7.59 22.45
C ARG A 103 0.84 7.32 22.66
N PRO A 104 0.25 6.32 21.98
CA PRO A 104 0.84 5.55 20.87
C PRO A 104 1.06 6.44 19.63
N SER A 105 2.15 6.23 18.88
CA SER A 105 2.59 7.16 17.82
C SER A 105 2.90 6.48 16.48
N ILE A 106 2.85 7.23 15.38
CA ILE A 106 3.27 6.75 14.04
C ILE A 106 4.73 6.29 14.04
N SER A 107 5.61 7.03 14.73
CA SER A 107 7.01 6.63 14.92
C SER A 107 7.17 5.35 15.75
N GLY A 108 6.25 5.09 16.68
CA GLY A 108 6.17 3.84 17.43
C GLY A 108 5.75 2.67 16.55
N TRP A 109 4.78 2.87 15.66
CA TRP A 109 4.36 1.88 14.67
C TRP A 109 5.49 1.53 13.67
N TRP A 110 6.26 2.53 13.20
CA TRP A 110 7.41 2.30 12.32
C TRP A 110 8.53 1.48 12.96
N LYS A 111 8.54 1.30 14.29
CA LYS A 111 9.52 0.41 14.95
C LYS A 111 9.32 -1.05 14.58
N THR A 112 8.09 -1.48 14.30
CA THR A 112 7.84 -2.84 13.81
C THR A 112 8.46 -3.04 12.43
N VAL A 113 8.36 -2.04 11.55
CA VAL A 113 9.01 -2.07 10.22
C VAL A 113 10.54 -2.11 10.34
N GLN A 114 11.10 -1.42 11.34
CA GLN A 114 12.54 -1.46 11.63
C GLN A 114 13.06 -2.83 12.11
N LEU A 115 12.20 -3.79 12.45
CA LEU A 115 12.66 -5.14 12.82
C LEU A 115 13.26 -5.90 11.63
N TYR A 116 12.90 -5.52 10.40
CA TYR A 116 13.37 -6.16 9.18
C TYR A 116 14.76 -5.65 8.76
N THR A 117 15.58 -6.54 8.21
CA THR A 117 16.98 -6.25 7.85
C THR A 117 17.33 -6.74 6.44
N ASP A 118 18.40 -6.22 5.86
CA ASP A 118 19.05 -6.85 4.70
C ASP A 118 20.01 -7.98 5.10
N GLN A 119 20.73 -8.50 4.12
CA GLN A 119 21.75 -9.55 4.25
C GLN A 119 22.95 -9.14 5.15
N THR A 120 23.16 -7.84 5.37
CA THR A 120 24.23 -7.31 6.23
C THR A 120 23.78 -7.21 7.69
N GLY A 121 22.50 -7.44 7.97
CA GLY A 121 21.89 -7.20 9.27
C GLY A 121 21.52 -5.73 9.49
N SER A 122 21.60 -4.87 8.46
CA SER A 122 21.20 -3.46 8.57
C SER A 122 19.68 -3.35 8.55
N ASN A 123 19.12 -2.72 9.57
CA ASN A 123 17.69 -2.51 9.71
C ASN A 123 17.13 -1.50 8.69
N ILE A 124 15.82 -1.56 8.43
CA ILE A 124 15.11 -0.48 7.74
C ILE A 124 15.39 0.85 8.43
N SER A 125 15.58 1.91 7.65
CA SER A 125 15.86 3.23 8.18
C SER A 125 14.71 3.75 9.04
N ARG A 126 15.06 4.27 10.23
CA ARG A 126 14.14 5.03 11.08
C ARG A 126 13.81 6.43 10.52
N THR A 127 14.60 6.90 9.56
CA THR A 127 14.52 8.25 9.01
C THR A 127 13.72 8.22 7.72
N VAL A 128 12.54 8.84 7.75
CA VAL A 128 11.68 9.09 6.60
C VAL A 128 11.43 10.59 6.55
N ARG A 129 11.83 11.22 5.45
CA ARG A 129 11.70 12.66 5.24
C ARG A 129 10.97 12.96 3.94
N LEU A 130 10.28 14.09 3.92
CA LEU A 130 9.75 14.64 2.69
C LEU A 130 10.89 15.19 1.83
N GLY A 131 10.91 14.79 0.56
CA GLY A 131 11.74 15.39 -0.48
C GLY A 131 10.97 16.41 -1.32
N GLU A 132 11.50 16.68 -2.51
CA GLU A 132 10.84 17.48 -3.53
C GLU A 132 9.52 16.85 -3.96
N GLU A 133 8.56 17.69 -4.33
CA GLU A 133 7.23 17.26 -4.77
C GLU A 133 6.94 17.72 -6.18
N LYS A 134 6.21 16.90 -6.93
CA LYS A 134 5.73 17.22 -8.26
C LYS A 134 4.22 17.40 -8.27
N ASN A 135 3.74 18.42 -8.97
CA ASN A 135 2.32 18.66 -9.16
C ASN A 135 1.99 18.45 -10.64
N ASP A 136 1.13 17.48 -10.93
CA ASP A 136 0.60 17.23 -12.26
C ASP A 136 -0.91 17.47 -12.27
N ARG A 137 -1.29 18.74 -12.16
CA ARG A 137 -2.69 19.17 -12.06
C ARG A 137 -3.47 19.00 -13.36
N LEU A 138 -2.78 18.88 -14.49
CA LEU A 138 -3.36 18.86 -15.83
C LEU A 138 -3.48 17.44 -16.39
N TYR A 139 -3.20 16.41 -15.57
CA TYR A 139 -3.30 15.00 -15.95
C TYR A 139 -2.44 14.69 -17.18
N SER A 140 -1.12 14.83 -17.08
CA SER A 140 -0.22 14.68 -18.24
C SER A 140 -0.35 13.34 -18.99
N HIS A 141 -0.95 12.32 -18.39
CA HIS A 141 -1.26 11.01 -18.98
C HIS A 141 -2.77 10.68 -18.99
N GLY A 142 -3.65 11.69 -18.90
CA GLY A 142 -5.10 11.53 -18.88
C GLY A 142 -5.68 11.07 -17.53
N LYS A 143 -7.01 10.90 -17.46
CA LYS A 143 -7.72 10.53 -16.21
C LYS A 143 -7.91 9.03 -16.01
N SER A 144 -7.43 8.21 -16.93
CA SER A 144 -7.51 6.75 -16.87
C SER A 144 -6.11 6.19 -16.97
N LEU A 145 -5.61 5.63 -15.86
CA LEU A 145 -4.26 5.10 -15.78
C LEU A 145 -4.27 3.57 -15.65
N THR A 146 -3.27 2.93 -16.24
CA THR A 146 -2.84 1.56 -15.97
C THR A 146 -1.55 1.57 -15.16
N ARG A 147 -1.12 0.41 -14.64
CA ARG A 147 0.18 0.26 -13.96
C ARG A 147 1.36 0.69 -14.84
N LEU A 148 1.28 0.47 -16.15
CA LEU A 148 2.30 0.95 -17.10
C LEU A 148 2.29 2.48 -17.22
N SER A 149 1.12 3.11 -17.31
CA SER A 149 1.04 4.58 -17.38
C SER A 149 1.47 5.27 -16.08
N ILE A 150 1.32 4.61 -14.92
CA ILE A 150 1.87 5.11 -13.64
C ILE A 150 3.38 5.29 -13.74
N GLN A 151 4.09 4.34 -14.35
CA GLN A 151 5.53 4.49 -14.59
C GLN A 151 5.84 5.65 -15.55
N SER A 152 5.00 5.86 -16.57
CA SER A 152 5.12 7.02 -17.47
C SER A 152 4.89 8.35 -16.75
N VAL A 153 3.99 8.43 -15.77
CA VAL A 153 3.81 9.61 -14.92
C VAL A 153 5.07 9.86 -14.08
N ILE A 154 5.65 8.82 -13.48
CA ILE A 154 6.92 8.92 -12.74
C ILE A 154 8.05 9.39 -13.64
N LYS A 155 8.15 8.85 -14.87
CA LYS A 155 9.10 9.33 -15.89
C LYS A 155 8.93 10.82 -16.15
N SER A 156 7.70 11.28 -16.38
CA SER A 156 7.42 12.71 -16.59
C SER A 156 7.82 13.57 -15.39
N ALA A 157 7.71 13.04 -14.16
CA ALA A 157 8.10 13.76 -12.95
C ALA A 157 9.63 13.89 -12.80
N VAL A 158 10.41 12.83 -13.08
CA VAL A 158 11.88 12.84 -12.96
C VAL A 158 12.58 13.47 -14.17
N THR A 159 11.94 13.52 -15.34
CA THR A 159 12.48 14.14 -16.57
C THR A 159 11.91 15.52 -16.88
N ALA A 160 11.10 16.07 -15.97
CA ALA A 160 10.44 17.36 -16.20
C ALA A 160 11.45 18.49 -16.42
N ARG A 161 11.16 19.35 -17.41
CA ARG A 161 12.00 20.52 -17.72
C ARG A 161 12.17 21.48 -16.54
N THR A 162 11.14 21.64 -15.72
CA THR A 162 11.14 22.55 -14.56
C THR A 162 11.01 21.75 -13.29
N LYS A 163 11.98 21.86 -12.37
CA LYS A 163 11.98 21.15 -11.08
C LYS A 163 11.70 19.65 -11.24
N PRO A 164 12.56 18.90 -11.97
CA PRO A 164 12.47 17.44 -11.99
C PRO A 164 12.65 16.89 -10.57
N LEU A 165 12.00 15.77 -10.28
CA LEU A 165 12.32 15.04 -9.06
C LEU A 165 13.73 14.43 -9.18
N PRO A 166 14.54 14.46 -8.10
CA PRO A 166 15.85 13.79 -8.09
C PRO A 166 15.74 12.30 -8.41
N ILE A 167 16.79 11.72 -9.00
CA ILE A 167 16.91 10.27 -9.23
C ILE A 167 17.66 9.68 -8.03
N ASN A 168 16.97 8.85 -7.24
CA ASN A 168 17.49 8.28 -6.01
C ASN A 168 17.02 6.83 -5.85
N PRO A 169 17.73 5.86 -6.46
CA PRO A 169 17.32 4.45 -6.44
C PRO A 169 17.56 3.74 -5.10
N LYS A 170 18.41 4.28 -4.21
CA LYS A 170 18.80 3.63 -2.95
C LYS A 170 17.98 4.06 -1.74
N GLY A 171 17.68 5.36 -1.64
CA GLY A 171 16.93 5.94 -0.53
C GLY A 171 15.70 6.73 -0.97
N GLY A 172 15.31 6.65 -2.25
CA GLY A 172 14.15 7.36 -2.78
C GLY A 172 12.91 6.47 -2.80
N LEU A 173 11.80 7.03 -2.32
CA LEU A 173 10.47 6.45 -2.43
C LEU A 173 9.62 7.42 -3.26
N TYR A 174 9.22 7.02 -4.46
CA TYR A 174 8.39 7.86 -5.34
C TYR A 174 6.92 7.56 -5.07
N LEU A 175 6.26 8.44 -4.32
CA LEU A 175 4.85 8.27 -3.94
C LEU A 175 3.94 8.98 -4.94
N LEU A 176 3.24 8.24 -5.79
CA LEU A 176 2.26 8.78 -6.72
C LEU A 176 0.85 8.72 -6.12
N LEU A 177 0.23 9.89 -5.99
CA LEU A 177 -1.11 10.02 -5.41
C LEU A 177 -2.07 10.57 -6.45
N THR A 178 -3.11 9.81 -6.79
CA THR A 178 -4.12 10.23 -7.76
C THR A 178 -5.30 10.89 -7.05
N SER A 179 -5.78 12.02 -7.58
CA SER A 179 -6.98 12.71 -7.11
C SER A 179 -8.23 11.84 -7.28
N ALA A 180 -9.31 12.20 -6.56
CA ALA A 180 -10.52 11.37 -6.49
C ALA A 180 -11.25 11.15 -7.82
N ASP A 181 -10.93 11.94 -8.85
CA ASP A 181 -11.53 11.90 -10.17
C ASP A 181 -10.65 11.22 -11.25
N VAL A 182 -9.60 10.50 -10.82
CA VAL A 182 -8.74 9.71 -11.71
C VAL A 182 -9.07 8.22 -11.51
N TYR A 183 -9.41 7.56 -12.60
CA TYR A 183 -9.56 6.11 -12.66
C TYR A 183 -8.18 5.46 -12.82
N VAL A 184 -7.94 4.40 -12.05
CA VAL A 184 -6.76 3.55 -12.21
C VAL A 184 -7.24 2.10 -12.33
N GLN A 185 -6.65 1.35 -13.24
CA GLN A 185 -6.94 -0.07 -13.43
C GLN A 185 -6.86 -0.83 -12.10
N ASP A 186 -7.88 -1.65 -11.83
CA ASP A 186 -8.05 -2.49 -10.62
C ASP A 186 -8.25 -1.73 -9.29
N PHE A 187 -8.22 -0.39 -9.31
CA PHE A 187 -8.58 0.43 -8.16
C PHE A 187 -10.01 0.12 -7.72
N CYS A 188 -10.25 0.11 -6.40
CA CYS A 188 -11.57 -0.17 -5.80
C CYS A 188 -12.11 -1.60 -5.94
N GLY A 189 -11.52 -2.41 -6.82
CA GLY A 189 -11.89 -3.82 -7.00
C GLY A 189 -10.91 -4.74 -6.29
N GLN A 190 -9.63 -4.63 -6.66
CA GLN A 190 -8.57 -5.51 -6.15
C GLN A 190 -7.70 -4.79 -5.13
N VAL A 191 -7.35 -3.53 -5.42
CA VAL A 191 -6.35 -2.78 -4.67
C VAL A 191 -6.80 -1.34 -4.37
N CYS A 192 -6.25 -0.77 -3.30
CA CYS A 192 -6.39 0.65 -2.94
C CYS A 192 -5.09 1.44 -3.19
N GLY A 193 -3.98 0.71 -3.28
CA GLY A 193 -2.65 1.16 -3.60
C GLY A 193 -1.82 -0.05 -4.03
N PHE A 194 -0.59 0.19 -4.46
CA PHE A 194 0.42 -0.84 -4.59
C PHE A 194 1.81 -0.20 -4.61
N HIS A 195 2.82 -0.99 -4.25
CA HIS A 195 4.22 -0.65 -4.49
C HIS A 195 4.85 -1.53 -5.55
N TYR A 196 5.87 -0.99 -6.21
CA TYR A 196 6.68 -1.69 -7.21
C TYR A 196 7.95 -0.89 -7.50
N PHE A 197 8.72 -1.30 -8.51
CA PHE A 197 9.86 -0.53 -9.02
C PHE A 197 9.65 -0.16 -10.50
N THR A 198 10.15 1.00 -10.90
CA THR A 198 10.08 1.39 -12.32
C THR A 198 11.00 0.54 -13.18
N PHE A 199 10.61 0.27 -14.41
CA PHE A 199 11.47 -0.42 -15.36
C PHE A 199 12.43 0.57 -16.04
N PRO A 200 13.74 0.27 -16.11
CA PRO A 200 14.70 1.08 -16.86
C PRO A 200 14.30 1.30 -18.33
N SER A 201 13.62 0.34 -18.96
CA SER A 201 13.11 0.46 -20.34
C SER A 201 12.03 1.54 -20.49
N ILE A 202 11.31 1.88 -19.42
CA ILE A 202 10.27 2.91 -19.43
C ILE A 202 10.83 4.23 -18.92
N VAL A 203 11.39 4.22 -17.70
CA VAL A 203 11.76 5.43 -16.96
C VAL A 203 13.23 5.83 -17.13
N GLY A 204 14.10 4.90 -17.57
CA GLY A 204 15.55 5.07 -17.61
C GLY A 204 16.26 4.64 -16.33
N TYR A 205 15.51 4.37 -15.26
CA TYR A 205 16.03 4.03 -13.93
C TYR A 205 15.13 2.99 -13.26
N THR A 206 15.71 2.19 -12.37
CA THR A 206 14.98 1.36 -11.41
C THR A 206 14.76 2.18 -10.14
N LEU A 207 13.53 2.63 -9.92
CA LEU A 207 13.16 3.47 -8.79
C LEU A 207 12.03 2.82 -8.00
N PRO A 208 12.18 2.59 -6.69
CA PRO A 208 11.09 2.12 -5.83
C PRO A 208 9.96 3.16 -5.78
N TYR A 209 8.73 2.75 -6.06
CA TYR A 209 7.58 3.64 -6.06
C TYR A 209 6.35 2.98 -5.46
N ALA A 210 5.47 3.81 -4.90
CA ALA A 210 4.15 3.40 -4.47
C ALA A 210 3.11 4.28 -5.16
N TRP A 211 1.98 3.69 -5.53
CA TRP A 211 0.79 4.41 -5.94
C TRP A 211 -0.33 4.20 -4.92
N VAL A 212 -1.06 5.28 -4.60
CA VAL A 212 -2.28 5.20 -3.79
C VAL A 212 -3.37 6.07 -4.41
N GLY A 213 -4.57 5.50 -4.56
CA GLY A 213 -5.72 6.18 -5.14
C GLY A 213 -6.63 6.83 -4.08
N ASN A 214 -7.15 8.03 -4.38
CA ASN A 214 -8.19 8.66 -3.55
C ASN A 214 -9.57 8.06 -3.88
N SER A 215 -10.13 7.32 -2.92
CA SER A 215 -11.36 6.55 -3.11
C SER A 215 -12.66 7.34 -2.91
N ALA A 216 -12.57 8.61 -2.48
CA ALA A 216 -13.72 9.40 -2.01
C ALA A 216 -14.93 9.40 -2.96
N LYS A 217 -14.69 9.41 -4.28
CA LYS A 217 -15.75 9.42 -5.30
C LYS A 217 -16.11 8.05 -5.88
N GLN A 218 -15.17 7.10 -5.84
CA GLN A 218 -15.31 5.83 -6.57
C GLN A 218 -15.76 4.69 -5.66
N CYS A 219 -15.13 4.56 -4.47
CA CYS A 219 -15.34 3.41 -3.59
C CYS A 219 -14.96 3.67 -2.13
N PRO A 220 -15.51 4.72 -1.49
CA PRO A 220 -15.14 5.05 -0.12
C PRO A 220 -15.34 3.86 0.83
N GLY A 221 -16.40 3.06 0.65
CA GLY A 221 -16.65 1.88 1.48
C GLY A 221 -15.60 0.76 1.37
N VAL A 222 -14.76 0.74 0.34
CA VAL A 222 -13.69 -0.27 0.17
C VAL A 222 -12.36 0.26 0.71
N CYS A 223 -11.92 1.40 0.18
CA CYS A 223 -10.57 1.91 0.43
C CYS A 223 -10.49 3.04 1.47
N ALA A 224 -11.63 3.44 2.05
CA ALA A 224 -11.68 4.35 3.20
C ALA A 224 -12.41 3.72 4.39
N TYR A 225 -12.51 2.39 4.42
CA TYR A 225 -12.91 1.67 5.61
C TYR A 225 -11.91 1.92 6.76
N PRO A 226 -12.35 2.14 8.01
CA PRO A 226 -13.73 2.11 8.51
C PRO A 226 -14.47 3.47 8.52
N PHE A 227 -13.91 4.52 7.91
CA PHE A 227 -14.53 5.85 7.82
C PHE A 227 -15.66 5.94 6.79
N ALA A 228 -15.73 4.95 5.90
CA ALA A 228 -16.90 4.61 5.11
C ALA A 228 -17.10 3.10 5.17
N VAL A 229 -18.36 2.66 5.18
CA VAL A 229 -18.70 1.24 5.37
C VAL A 229 -19.29 0.70 4.06
N PRO A 230 -18.88 -0.49 3.60
CA PRO A 230 -19.46 -1.11 2.42
C PRO A 230 -20.97 -1.35 2.55
N VAL A 231 -21.70 -1.28 1.43
CA VAL A 231 -23.16 -1.50 1.40
C VAL A 231 -23.55 -2.91 1.86
N TYR A 232 -22.68 -3.90 1.66
CA TYR A 232 -22.90 -5.28 2.13
C TYR A 232 -22.63 -5.47 3.63
N MET A 233 -22.35 -4.39 4.38
CA MET A 233 -22.19 -4.41 5.84
C MET A 233 -23.39 -3.81 6.61
N PRO A 234 -24.65 -4.31 6.45
CA PRO A 234 -25.82 -3.72 7.11
C PRO A 234 -25.65 -3.60 8.63
N GLY A 235 -26.14 -2.47 9.17
CA GLY A 235 -26.13 -2.18 10.61
C GLY A 235 -24.83 -1.57 11.14
N ARG A 236 -23.73 -1.61 10.38
CA ARG A 236 -22.48 -0.98 10.78
C ARG A 236 -22.43 0.49 10.36
N LYS A 237 -22.15 1.37 11.33
CA LYS A 237 -22.00 2.81 11.08
C LYS A 237 -20.54 3.14 10.79
N PRO A 238 -20.26 4.07 9.85
CA PRO A 238 -18.91 4.57 9.65
C PRO A 238 -18.34 5.24 10.89
N LEU A 239 -17.05 5.05 11.12
CA LEU A 239 -16.31 5.77 12.15
C LEU A 239 -16.06 7.21 11.70
N LYS A 240 -15.93 8.12 12.65
CA LYS A 240 -15.66 9.53 12.34
C LYS A 240 -14.16 9.72 12.06
N SER A 241 -13.85 10.30 10.90
CA SER A 241 -12.46 10.47 10.46
C SER A 241 -11.70 11.51 11.30
N PRO A 242 -10.43 11.24 11.67
CA PRO A 242 -9.66 12.08 12.60
C PRO A 242 -9.22 13.42 12.00
N ASN A 243 -9.21 13.56 10.68
CA ASN A 243 -8.81 14.80 10.00
C ASN A 243 -9.94 15.45 9.19
N GLY A 244 -11.16 14.92 9.28
CA GLY A 244 -12.35 15.46 8.63
C GLY A 244 -12.42 15.24 7.12
N ASP A 245 -11.53 14.43 6.55
CA ASP A 245 -11.53 14.03 5.14
C ASP A 245 -11.49 12.51 5.06
N VAL A 246 -12.65 11.89 4.81
CA VAL A 246 -12.82 10.43 4.75
C VAL A 246 -11.91 9.81 3.68
N GLY A 247 -11.78 10.44 2.51
CA GLY A 247 -10.97 9.91 1.42
C GLY A 247 -9.49 9.89 1.78
N VAL A 248 -8.98 11.04 2.26
CA VAL A 248 -7.57 11.15 2.64
C VAL A 248 -7.24 10.34 3.88
N ASP A 249 -8.10 10.31 4.89
CA ASP A 249 -7.89 9.48 6.08
C ASP A 249 -7.89 7.98 5.74
N GLY A 250 -8.70 7.55 4.78
CA GLY A 250 -8.59 6.21 4.19
C GLY A 250 -7.23 5.96 3.53
N MET A 251 -6.78 6.91 2.71
CA MET A 251 -5.48 6.84 2.06
C MET A 251 -4.32 6.76 3.05
N ILE A 252 -4.41 7.35 4.25
CA ILE A 252 -3.32 7.31 5.23
C ILE A 252 -2.95 5.87 5.61
N SER A 253 -3.94 5.00 5.85
CA SER A 253 -3.66 3.60 6.16
C SER A 253 -3.01 2.88 4.97
N VAL A 254 -3.47 3.16 3.75
CA VAL A 254 -2.91 2.56 2.53
C VAL A 254 -1.48 3.07 2.28
N ILE A 255 -1.20 4.36 2.45
CA ILE A 255 0.16 4.89 2.35
C ILE A 255 1.07 4.22 3.39
N GLY A 256 0.60 4.02 4.63
CA GLY A 256 1.33 3.28 5.65
C GLY A 256 1.63 1.84 5.22
N HIS A 257 0.63 1.13 4.71
CA HIS A 257 0.77 -0.21 4.15
C HIS A 257 1.86 -0.26 3.07
N GLU A 258 1.73 0.56 2.02
CA GLU A 258 2.70 0.57 0.91
C GLU A 258 4.09 1.00 1.34
N PHE A 259 4.20 1.89 2.34
CA PHE A 259 5.51 2.31 2.86
C PHE A 259 6.21 1.19 3.61
N ALA A 260 5.46 0.42 4.42
CA ALA A 260 6.02 -0.70 5.15
C ALA A 260 6.59 -1.73 4.17
N GLU A 261 5.80 -2.12 3.17
CA GLU A 261 6.18 -3.14 2.19
C GLU A 261 7.29 -2.66 1.25
N LEU A 262 7.19 -1.43 0.72
CA LEU A 262 8.26 -0.87 -0.11
C LEU A 262 9.57 -0.72 0.68
N ALA A 263 9.53 -0.38 1.96
CA ALA A 263 10.73 -0.28 2.78
C ALA A 263 11.38 -1.65 3.00
N THR A 264 10.57 -2.70 3.23
CA THR A 264 11.07 -4.07 3.44
C THR A 264 11.33 -4.85 2.15
N ASN A 265 10.81 -4.39 1.02
CA ASN A 265 10.83 -5.13 -0.24
C ASN A 265 10.78 -4.24 -1.50
N PRO A 266 11.65 -3.24 -1.64
CA PRO A 266 11.60 -2.22 -2.70
C PRO A 266 11.67 -2.78 -4.13
N LEU A 267 12.27 -3.97 -4.31
CA LEU A 267 12.42 -4.64 -5.62
C LEU A 267 11.63 -5.95 -5.73
N VAL A 268 10.70 -6.20 -4.80
CA VAL A 268 9.82 -7.39 -4.80
C VAL A 268 10.60 -8.72 -4.75
N ASN A 269 11.73 -8.73 -4.04
CA ASN A 269 12.59 -9.90 -3.87
C ASN A 269 13.31 -9.95 -2.50
N ALA A 270 12.83 -9.26 -1.47
CA ALA A 270 13.40 -9.22 -0.13
C ALA A 270 12.50 -9.90 0.91
N TRP A 271 11.59 -9.21 1.60
CA TRP A 271 10.77 -9.83 2.66
C TRP A 271 9.35 -10.18 2.20
N TYR A 272 9.02 -11.46 2.18
CA TYR A 272 7.65 -11.96 1.96
C TYR A 272 7.47 -13.38 2.50
N ALA A 273 6.21 -13.79 2.69
CA ALA A 273 5.86 -15.10 3.22
C ALA A 273 6.01 -16.21 2.17
N GLY A 274 6.50 -17.36 2.61
CA GLY A 274 6.68 -18.54 1.74
C GLY A 274 7.95 -18.50 0.90
N ARG A 275 8.05 -19.43 -0.06
CA ARG A 275 9.21 -19.59 -0.96
C ARG A 275 8.91 -19.22 -2.42
N ASP A 276 7.64 -19.07 -2.76
CA ASP A 276 7.20 -18.82 -4.12
C ASP A 276 7.11 -17.31 -4.37
N PRO A 277 7.93 -16.75 -5.28
CA PRO A 277 7.90 -15.33 -5.60
C PRO A 277 6.65 -14.93 -6.42
N SER A 278 5.84 -15.88 -6.87
CA SER A 278 4.67 -15.60 -7.72
C SER A 278 3.53 -14.92 -6.97
N PHE A 279 3.46 -15.10 -5.66
CA PHE A 279 2.44 -14.52 -4.78
C PHE A 279 3.07 -14.09 -3.44
N PRO A 280 3.92 -13.05 -3.44
CA PRO A 280 4.60 -12.62 -2.24
C PRO A 280 3.59 -11.94 -1.31
N VAL A 281 3.12 -12.65 -0.28
CA VAL A 281 2.33 -12.04 0.79
C VAL A 281 3.28 -11.31 1.73
N GLU A 282 3.15 -10.00 1.84
CA GLU A 282 4.10 -9.15 2.51
C GLU A 282 3.66 -8.76 3.94
N ILE A 283 4.45 -7.90 4.59
CA ILE A 283 4.31 -7.64 6.03
C ILE A 283 3.03 -6.88 6.39
N ALA A 284 2.46 -6.11 5.46
CA ALA A 284 1.24 -5.35 5.70
C ALA A 284 0.01 -6.11 5.19
N ASP A 285 0.14 -6.89 4.11
CA ASP A 285 -0.88 -7.85 3.64
C ASP A 285 -1.41 -8.75 4.76
N LEU A 286 -0.50 -9.32 5.57
CA LEU A 286 -0.84 -10.22 6.68
C LEU A 286 -1.74 -9.59 7.75
N CYS A 287 -1.81 -8.26 7.78
CA CYS A 287 -2.47 -7.48 8.83
C CYS A 287 -3.55 -6.54 8.28
N GLU A 288 -4.00 -6.75 7.04
CA GLU A 288 -5.03 -5.93 6.41
C GLU A 288 -6.28 -5.87 7.31
N GLY A 289 -6.70 -4.65 7.64
CA GLY A 289 -7.91 -4.41 8.45
C GLY A 289 -7.75 -4.56 9.97
N ILE A 290 -6.55 -4.89 10.48
CA ILE A 290 -6.27 -4.95 11.92
C ILE A 290 -5.69 -3.60 12.37
N TYR A 291 -6.41 -2.88 13.24
CA TYR A 291 -6.00 -1.56 13.73
C TYR A 291 -5.82 -1.50 15.26
N GLY A 292 -6.13 -2.58 15.97
CA GLY A 292 -6.12 -2.64 17.42
C GLY A 292 -6.25 -4.06 17.95
N THR A 293 -6.02 -4.23 19.26
CA THR A 293 -6.15 -5.52 19.96
C THR A 293 -7.53 -6.15 19.69
N GLY A 294 -7.51 -7.45 19.36
CA GLY A 294 -8.69 -8.23 19.01
C GLY A 294 -9.23 -8.02 17.60
N GLY A 295 -8.57 -7.19 16.77
CA GLY A 295 -8.95 -6.98 15.37
C GLY A 295 -8.81 -8.22 14.50
N GLY A 296 -9.60 -8.28 13.43
CA GLY A 296 -9.69 -9.43 12.52
C GLY A 296 -11.11 -9.67 12.01
N GLY A 297 -11.25 -10.30 10.84
CA GLY A 297 -12.54 -10.87 10.42
C GLY A 297 -13.62 -9.82 10.21
N SER A 298 -13.21 -8.63 9.77
CA SER A 298 -13.95 -7.36 9.67
C SER A 298 -14.00 -6.49 10.93
N TYR A 299 -13.70 -6.98 12.12
CA TYR A 299 -13.58 -6.12 13.30
C TYR A 299 -12.25 -5.36 13.29
N THR A 300 -12.29 -4.04 13.52
CA THR A 300 -11.08 -3.19 13.43
C THR A 300 -10.12 -3.39 14.61
N GLY A 301 -10.58 -4.05 15.68
CA GLY A 301 -9.89 -4.04 16.96
C GLY A 301 -10.28 -2.84 17.82
N GLN A 302 -9.73 -2.79 19.02
CA GLN A 302 -9.96 -1.70 19.97
C GLN A 302 -9.26 -0.41 19.51
N LEU A 303 -10.04 0.66 19.38
CA LEU A 303 -9.59 1.97 18.91
C LEU A 303 -9.76 3.03 20.00
N MET A 304 -9.05 4.14 19.87
CA MET A 304 -9.24 5.32 20.71
C MET A 304 -10.19 6.30 20.03
N GLU A 305 -10.91 7.07 20.84
CA GLU A 305 -11.72 8.20 20.37
C GLU A 305 -11.22 9.49 20.99
N ASP A 306 -11.33 10.58 20.24
CA ASP A 306 -11.09 11.90 20.79
C ASP A 306 -12.35 12.54 21.39
N HIS A 307 -12.19 13.73 21.96
CA HIS A 307 -13.27 14.51 22.56
C HIS A 307 -14.48 14.81 21.65
N VAL A 308 -14.32 14.71 20.31
CA VAL A 308 -15.40 14.92 19.35
C VAL A 308 -15.85 13.60 18.69
N GLY A 309 -15.40 12.46 19.23
CA GLY A 309 -15.74 11.12 18.76
C GLY A 309 -15.01 10.68 17.49
N ALA A 310 -13.95 11.37 17.08
CA ALA A 310 -13.14 10.95 15.94
C ALA A 310 -12.22 9.78 16.35
N THR A 311 -12.18 8.73 15.53
CA THR A 311 -11.51 7.48 15.89
C THR A 311 -10.10 7.42 15.33
N TYR A 312 -9.15 6.93 16.13
CA TYR A 312 -7.74 6.83 15.77
C TYR A 312 -7.04 5.73 16.58
N ASN A 313 -5.85 5.30 16.14
CA ASN A 313 -5.00 4.39 16.91
C ASN A 313 -3.58 4.93 17.14
N MET A 314 -3.20 6.02 16.48
CA MET A 314 -1.85 6.59 16.58
C MET A 314 -1.89 8.13 16.54
N ASN A 315 -0.98 8.76 17.29
CA ASN A 315 -0.71 10.19 17.18
C ASN A 315 0.48 10.43 16.25
N GLY A 316 0.37 11.43 15.39
CA GLY A 316 1.51 12.07 14.72
C GLY A 316 1.95 13.34 15.43
N ILE A 317 2.67 14.21 14.70
CA ILE A 317 3.19 15.47 15.25
C ILE A 317 2.05 16.41 15.68
N ARG A 318 1.01 16.54 14.84
CA ARG A 318 -0.11 17.49 15.05
C ARG A 318 -1.49 16.88 14.86
N ARG A 319 -1.54 15.65 14.35
CA ARG A 319 -2.75 14.99 13.88
C ARG A 319 -2.84 13.60 14.47
N ARG A 320 -4.04 13.06 14.48
CA ARG A 320 -4.31 11.67 14.80
C ARG A 320 -4.54 10.91 13.50
N TYR A 321 -4.21 9.63 13.50
CA TYR A 321 -4.34 8.76 12.35
C TYR A 321 -4.85 7.40 12.77
N LEU A 322 -5.50 6.72 11.83
CA LEU A 322 -5.85 5.32 11.92
C LEU A 322 -5.05 4.58 10.85
N VAL A 323 -4.12 3.73 11.29
CA VAL A 323 -3.20 3.01 10.40
C VAL A 323 -3.24 1.54 10.78
N GLN A 324 -3.37 0.65 9.80
CA GLN A 324 -3.32 -0.78 10.08
C GLN A 324 -2.02 -1.18 10.78
N TRP A 325 -2.06 -2.25 11.54
CA TRP A 325 -0.89 -2.90 12.10
C TRP A 325 -0.08 -3.59 10.99
N VAL A 326 1.15 -3.96 11.31
CA VAL A 326 2.05 -4.69 10.40
C VAL A 326 2.58 -5.91 11.12
N TRP A 327 2.93 -6.94 10.36
CA TRP A 327 3.40 -8.20 10.89
C TRP A 327 4.71 -8.00 11.66
N ASN A 328 4.76 -8.50 12.89
CA ASN A 328 5.97 -8.59 13.68
C ASN A 328 6.45 -10.05 13.70
N HIS A 329 7.51 -10.34 12.95
CA HIS A 329 8.06 -11.69 12.85
C HIS A 329 8.71 -12.20 14.16
N VAL A 330 9.02 -11.32 15.13
CA VAL A 330 9.59 -11.72 16.42
C VAL A 330 8.56 -12.42 17.29
N VAL A 331 7.32 -11.92 17.26
CA VAL A 331 6.18 -12.48 18.03
C VAL A 331 5.17 -13.23 17.16
N SER A 332 5.42 -13.30 15.84
CA SER A 332 4.52 -13.90 14.85
C SER A 332 3.08 -13.40 14.97
N TYR A 333 2.95 -12.08 15.11
CA TYR A 333 1.67 -11.40 15.31
C TYR A 333 1.63 -10.01 14.68
N CYS A 334 0.47 -9.63 14.14
CA CYS A 334 0.20 -8.25 13.75
C CYS A 334 0.36 -7.32 14.95
N THR A 335 1.24 -6.32 14.84
CA THR A 335 1.63 -5.50 15.99
C THR A 335 1.46 -4.02 15.68
N GLY A 336 0.87 -3.29 16.62
CA GLY A 336 0.88 -1.84 16.63
C GLY A 336 1.08 -1.25 18.03
N PRO A 337 1.37 0.05 18.11
CA PRO A 337 1.76 0.73 19.35
C PRO A 337 0.61 0.92 20.35
N ASN A 338 -0.64 0.72 19.91
CA ASN A 338 -1.85 0.75 20.75
C ASN A 338 -2.28 -0.64 21.21
N ALA A 339 -1.47 -1.68 21.01
CA ALA A 339 -1.79 -3.01 21.52
C ALA A 339 -1.84 -3.01 23.05
N LEU A 340 -2.84 -3.68 23.61
CA LEU A 340 -3.02 -3.84 25.06
C LEU A 340 -2.55 -5.21 25.56
N ASP A 341 -2.19 -6.10 24.64
CA ASP A 341 -1.97 -7.53 24.86
C ASP A 341 -0.54 -7.98 24.52
N GLN A 342 0.44 -7.06 24.60
CA GLN A 342 1.85 -7.34 24.37
C GLN A 342 2.58 -7.85 25.61
#